data_AF-A0A317UF88-F1
#
_entry.id   AF-A0A317UF88-F1
#
_cell.length_a   1.000
_cell.length_b   1.000
_cell.length_c   1.000
_cell.angle_alpha   90.00
_cell.angle_beta   90.00
_cell.angle_gamma   90.00
#
_symmetry.space_group_name_H-M   'P 1'
#
loop_
_entity.id
_entity.type
_entity.pdbx_description
1 polymer ?
#
loop_
_entity_poly.entity_id
_entity_poly.type
_entity_poly.pdbx_seq_one_letter_code
_entity_poly.pdbx_strand_id
1 'polypeptide(L)'
;MKAKKWLTIMSLIVSLLALVAAFVIGKDSNCIYYDVSMALLGSAVLGFIMSITEYYVERHKAMEEFWIQATNILKELRKIKHLDMDAPTNLIIEAFGEERSNEWNQMFSLLSEDKEIQHRAKDNLISWYEENISLPFDENTDVEKELEKLYQSKMEGYQKTFMHCMNGYQLASSVELGTLDNAYGNLDFIFANKCIRKKAYDSIYDKIRKIVIQFKTEAYHFNLLEDGKGNFPVCATKTSDLDKEYFLSKEVTEHGYTYTLVYQNIFDDIDASLEEFRSKIYRTKYIEPKREPISGKMIYFGEDKNKE
;
A
#
# COMPACT_ATOMS: atom_id res chain seq x y z
N MET A 1 24.63 9.64 7.33
CA MET A 1 24.17 11.06 7.36
C MET A 1 24.61 11.87 8.59
N LYS A 2 24.19 11.56 9.84
CA LYS A 2 24.41 12.44 11.02
C LYS A 2 25.86 12.89 11.25
N ALA A 3 26.83 11.98 11.12
CA ALA A 3 28.24 12.30 11.29
C ALA A 3 28.74 13.34 10.26
N LYS A 4 28.41 13.14 8.98
CA LYS A 4 28.79 14.07 7.89
C LYS A 4 28.11 15.44 8.01
N LYS A 5 26.88 15.46 8.52
CA LYS A 5 26.18 16.70 8.88
C LYS A 5 26.96 17.50 9.93
N TRP A 6 27.33 16.88 11.06
CA TRP A 6 28.09 17.56 12.10
C TRP A 6 29.50 17.97 11.66
N LEU A 7 30.19 17.13 10.89
CA LEU A 7 31.50 17.47 10.31
C LEU A 7 31.43 18.74 9.44
N THR A 8 30.37 18.88 8.64
CA THR A 8 30.16 20.04 7.77
C THR A 8 29.86 21.31 8.56
N ILE A 9 29.08 21.19 9.64
CA ILE A 9 28.80 22.32 10.54
C ILE A 9 30.08 22.76 11.26
N MET A 10 30.87 21.82 11.79
CA MET A 10 32.10 22.14 12.50
C MET A 10 33.16 22.75 11.58
N SER A 11 33.34 22.19 10.38
CA SER A 11 34.29 22.75 9.40
C SER A 11 33.89 24.16 8.97
N LEU A 12 32.60 24.45 8.79
CA LEU A 12 32.11 25.81 8.52
C LEU A 12 32.48 26.79 9.64
N ILE A 13 32.27 26.40 10.91
CA ILE A 13 32.60 27.24 12.07
C ILE A 13 34.11 27.52 12.11
N VAL A 14 34.94 26.51 11.89
CA VAL A 14 36.40 26.66 11.86
C VAL A 14 36.83 27.59 10.72
N SER A 15 36.25 27.46 9.51
CA SER A 15 36.54 28.37 8.40
C SER A 15 36.16 29.82 8.71
N LEU A 16 35.02 30.05 9.37
CA LEU A 16 34.58 31.38 9.78
C LEU A 16 35.51 31.99 10.84
N LEU A 17 35.95 31.21 11.83
CA LEU A 17 36.91 31.68 12.83
C LEU A 17 38.27 32.01 12.20
N ALA A 18 38.75 31.18 11.28
CA ALA A 18 39.98 31.44 10.53
C ALA A 18 39.87 32.72 9.68
N LEU A 19 38.71 32.97 9.08
CA LEU A 19 38.44 34.19 8.29
C LEU A 19 38.50 35.44 9.18
N VAL A 20 37.85 35.40 10.35
CA VAL A 20 37.88 36.51 11.32
C VAL A 20 39.32 36.76 11.81
N ALA A 21 40.06 35.70 12.13
CA ALA A 21 41.46 35.82 12.57
C ALA A 21 42.35 36.46 11.49
N ALA A 22 42.20 36.04 10.22
CA ALA A 22 42.94 36.62 9.11
C ALA A 22 42.61 38.11 8.91
N PHE A 23 41.34 38.50 9.07
CA PHE A 23 40.92 39.90 8.94
C PHE A 23 41.45 40.80 10.08
N VAL A 24 41.45 40.29 11.32
CA VAL A 24 41.98 41.02 12.48
C VAL A 24 43.50 41.18 12.38
N ILE A 25 44.23 40.10 12.06
CA ILE A 25 45.69 40.11 11.96
C ILE A 25 46.16 40.93 10.74
N GLY A 26 45.46 40.83 9.62
CA GLY A 26 45.78 41.56 8.39
C GLY A 26 45.62 43.08 8.50
N LYS A 27 44.88 43.58 9.50
CA LYS A 27 44.71 45.02 9.72
C LYS A 27 45.96 45.71 10.28
N ASP A 28 46.77 44.98 11.06
CA ASP A 28 47.83 45.59 11.90
C ASP A 28 49.23 44.94 11.74
N SER A 29 49.42 43.87 10.93
CA SER A 29 50.67 43.08 10.94
C SER A 29 51.59 43.20 9.71
N ASN A 30 52.89 43.28 9.96
CA ASN A 30 53.97 43.10 8.96
C ASN A 30 54.21 41.60 8.65
N CYS A 31 54.04 41.25 7.37
CA CYS A 31 54.41 40.01 6.64
C CYS A 31 54.09 38.64 7.26
N ILE A 32 54.74 38.18 8.34
CA ILE A 32 54.77 36.74 8.71
C ILE A 32 53.46 36.24 9.32
N TYR A 33 52.88 36.98 10.27
CA TYR A 33 51.65 36.54 10.94
C TYR A 33 50.46 36.55 9.98
N TYR A 34 50.45 37.49 9.04
CA TYR A 34 49.50 37.50 7.94
C TYR A 34 49.65 36.25 7.06
N ASP A 35 50.86 35.91 6.63
CA ASP A 35 51.12 34.72 5.80
C ASP A 35 50.67 33.43 6.49
N VAL A 36 50.96 33.27 7.79
CA VAL A 36 50.48 32.13 8.60
C VAL A 36 48.96 32.12 8.70
N SER A 37 48.32 33.27 8.93
CA SER A 37 46.86 33.36 9.03
C SER A 37 46.16 33.02 7.71
N MET A 38 46.75 33.44 6.58
CA MET A 38 46.25 33.12 5.23
C MET A 38 46.41 31.65 4.90
N ALA A 39 47.51 31.02 5.32
CA ALA A 39 47.69 29.57 5.18
C ALA A 39 46.64 28.78 5.98
N LEU A 40 46.38 29.19 7.24
CA LEU A 40 45.34 28.58 8.08
C LEU A 40 43.94 28.74 7.47
N LEU A 41 43.63 29.92 6.93
CA LEU A 41 42.38 30.16 6.22
C LEU A 41 42.26 29.24 5.00
N GLY A 42 43.31 29.14 4.18
CA GLY A 42 43.33 28.26 3.01
C GLY A 42 43.06 26.79 3.36
N SER A 43 43.73 26.27 4.39
CA SER A 43 43.50 24.90 4.87
C SER A 43 42.09 24.70 5.42
N ALA A 44 41.56 25.66 6.20
CA ALA A 44 40.22 25.57 6.76
C ALA A 44 39.14 25.61 5.68
N VAL A 45 39.27 26.48 4.67
CA VAL A 45 38.35 26.57 3.54
C VAL A 45 38.39 25.29 2.70
N LEU A 46 39.58 24.75 2.41
CA LEU A 46 39.71 23.48 1.70
C LEU A 46 39.03 22.32 2.46
N GLY A 47 39.25 22.25 3.78
CA GLY A 47 38.59 21.27 4.65
C GLY A 47 37.06 21.38 4.62
N PHE A 48 36.53 22.61 4.61
CA PHE A 48 35.09 22.84 4.46
C PHE A 48 34.55 22.43 3.09
N ILE A 49 35.26 22.73 2.00
CA ILE A 49 34.88 22.31 0.63
C ILE A 49 34.86 20.77 0.52
N MET A 50 35.83 20.08 1.11
CA MET A 50 35.82 18.62 1.14
C MET A 50 34.62 18.10 1.95
N SER A 51 34.38 18.64 3.15
CA SER A 51 33.26 18.23 4.00
C SER A 51 31.89 18.48 3.34
N ILE A 52 31.70 19.62 2.66
CA ILE A 52 30.43 19.91 1.99
C ILE A 52 30.19 18.96 0.81
N THR A 53 31.26 18.59 0.08
CA THR A 53 31.19 17.63 -1.02
C THR A 53 30.79 16.25 -0.51
N GLU A 54 31.44 15.77 0.55
CA GLU A 54 31.07 14.51 1.22
C GLU A 54 29.64 14.53 1.74
N TYR A 55 29.19 15.65 2.31
CA TYR A 55 27.82 15.82 2.77
C TYR A 55 26.81 15.67 1.63
N TYR A 56 27.08 16.24 0.44
CA TYR A 56 26.18 16.11 -0.70
C TYR A 56 26.14 14.68 -1.24
N VAL A 57 27.27 13.98 -1.28
CA VAL A 57 27.33 12.56 -1.65
C VAL A 57 26.51 11.71 -0.67
N GLU A 58 26.69 11.93 0.63
CA GLU A 58 25.98 11.19 1.67
C GLU A 58 24.47 11.49 1.65
N ARG A 59 24.10 12.76 1.39
CA ARG A 59 22.70 13.15 1.22
C ARG A 59 22.06 12.44 0.03
N HIS A 60 22.76 12.34 -1.10
CA HIS A 60 22.26 11.63 -2.27
C HIS A 60 22.00 10.16 -1.95
N LYS A 61 22.99 9.49 -1.32
CA LYS A 61 22.86 8.09 -0.87
C LYS A 61 21.69 7.87 0.08
N ALA A 62 21.50 8.75 1.06
CA ALA A 62 20.38 8.65 1.99
C ALA A 62 19.01 8.78 1.30
N MET A 63 18.92 9.66 0.29
CA MET A 63 17.69 9.78 -0.51
C MET A 63 17.47 8.53 -1.37
N GLU A 64 18.50 7.99 -2.03
CA GLU A 64 18.40 6.76 -2.82
C GLU A 64 18.00 5.57 -1.95
N GLU A 65 18.61 5.41 -0.78
CA GLU A 65 18.28 4.34 0.16
C GLU A 65 16.81 4.41 0.59
N PHE A 66 16.31 5.59 0.97
CA PHE A 66 14.89 5.75 1.30
C PHE A 66 13.98 5.40 0.12
N TRP A 67 14.30 5.88 -1.09
CA TRP A 67 13.52 5.59 -2.28
C TRP A 67 13.49 4.08 -2.60
N ILE A 68 14.63 3.39 -2.53
CA ILE A 68 14.73 1.95 -2.77
C ILE A 68 13.93 1.17 -1.72
N GLN A 69 14.10 1.46 -0.43
CA GLN A 69 13.39 0.75 0.64
C GLN A 69 11.87 0.95 0.54
N ALA A 70 11.41 2.19 0.31
CA ALA A 70 10.00 2.48 0.13
C ALA A 70 9.41 1.80 -1.11
N THR A 71 10.15 1.78 -2.23
CA THR A 71 9.73 1.10 -3.46
C THR A 71 9.64 -0.40 -3.26
N ASN A 72 10.59 -1.02 -2.56
CA ASN A 72 10.57 -2.46 -2.29
C ASN A 72 9.38 -2.85 -1.41
N ILE A 73 9.10 -2.08 -0.36
CA ILE A 73 7.92 -2.31 0.48
C ILE A 73 6.64 -2.12 -0.35
N LEU A 74 6.54 -1.05 -1.15
CA LEU A 74 5.37 -0.82 -1.99
C LEU A 74 5.11 -1.98 -2.97
N LYS A 75 6.17 -2.57 -3.54
CA LYS A 75 6.07 -3.75 -4.41
C LYS A 75 5.49 -4.96 -3.69
N GLU A 76 5.89 -5.19 -2.44
CA GLU A 76 5.31 -6.27 -1.63
C GLU A 76 3.84 -6.00 -1.30
N LEU A 77 3.50 -4.76 -0.92
CA LEU A 77 2.12 -4.37 -0.63
C LEU A 77 1.20 -4.50 -1.86
N ARG A 78 1.69 -4.16 -3.06
CA ARG A 78 0.92 -4.27 -4.32
C ARG A 78 0.51 -5.70 -4.68
N LYS A 79 1.13 -6.73 -4.09
CA LYS A 79 0.81 -8.15 -4.37
C LYS A 79 -0.53 -8.61 -3.79
N ILE A 80 -1.17 -7.79 -2.94
CA ILE A 80 -2.53 -8.10 -2.47
C ILE A 80 -3.49 -8.23 -3.66
N LYS A 81 -4.44 -9.17 -3.56
CA LYS A 81 -5.38 -9.44 -4.64
C LYS A 81 -6.74 -8.81 -4.34
N HIS A 82 -7.35 -8.29 -5.39
CA HIS A 82 -8.73 -7.82 -5.36
C HIS A 82 -9.70 -8.97 -5.10
N LEU A 83 -10.71 -8.71 -4.29
CA LEU A 83 -11.80 -9.61 -3.98
C LEU A 83 -12.78 -9.68 -5.16
N ASP A 84 -12.45 -10.52 -6.13
CA ASP A 84 -13.25 -10.65 -7.33
C ASP A 84 -14.39 -11.66 -7.17
N MET A 85 -15.62 -11.15 -7.04
CA MET A 85 -16.84 -11.95 -6.86
C MET A 85 -17.78 -11.76 -8.05
N ASP A 86 -18.50 -12.82 -8.40
CA ASP A 86 -19.56 -12.77 -9.42
C ASP A 86 -20.92 -12.36 -8.83
N ALA A 87 -21.14 -12.59 -7.53
CA ALA A 87 -22.32 -12.14 -6.79
C ALA A 87 -22.00 -11.00 -5.80
N PRO A 88 -23.00 -10.21 -5.36
CA PRO A 88 -22.82 -9.15 -4.38
C PRO A 88 -22.18 -9.67 -3.08
N THR A 89 -21.06 -9.06 -2.67
CA THR A 89 -20.26 -9.51 -1.53
C THR A 89 -21.04 -9.55 -0.22
N ASN A 90 -22.01 -8.65 -0.03
CA ASN A 90 -22.87 -8.62 1.16
C ASN A 90 -23.76 -9.87 1.26
N LEU A 91 -24.37 -10.31 0.14
CA LEU A 91 -25.21 -11.50 0.13
C LEU A 91 -24.40 -12.76 0.46
N ILE A 92 -23.18 -12.85 -0.08
CA ILE A 92 -22.25 -13.95 0.21
C ILE A 92 -21.88 -13.98 1.71
N ILE A 93 -21.54 -12.83 2.30
CA ILE A 93 -21.17 -12.75 3.73
C ILE A 93 -22.36 -13.09 4.64
N GLU A 94 -23.57 -12.63 4.30
CA GLU A 94 -24.80 -12.97 5.01
C GLU A 94 -25.05 -14.49 4.97
N ALA A 95 -24.88 -15.11 3.80
CA ALA A 95 -25.02 -16.56 3.63
C ALA A 95 -24.02 -17.34 4.49
N PHE A 96 -22.74 -16.93 4.52
CA PHE A 96 -21.75 -17.53 5.43
C PHE A 96 -22.13 -17.37 6.91
N GLY A 97 -22.72 -16.22 7.28
CA GLY A 97 -23.18 -15.95 8.63
C GLY A 97 -24.31 -16.89 9.05
N GLU A 98 -25.28 -17.08 8.17
CA GLU A 98 -26.42 -17.98 8.37
C GLU A 98 -25.97 -19.45 8.47
N GLU A 99 -25.13 -19.93 7.55
CA GLU A 99 -24.60 -21.30 7.56
C GLU A 99 -23.90 -21.62 8.88
N ARG A 100 -22.99 -20.73 9.32
CA ARG A 100 -22.29 -20.90 10.59
C ARG A 100 -23.25 -20.89 11.79
N SER A 101 -24.26 -20.03 11.78
CA SER A 101 -25.27 -19.99 12.84
C SER A 101 -26.07 -21.28 12.88
N ASN A 102 -26.43 -21.82 11.72
CA ASN A 102 -27.16 -23.08 11.59
C ASN A 102 -26.34 -24.28 12.06
N GLU A 103 -25.05 -24.36 11.70
CA GLU A 103 -24.14 -25.40 12.22
C GLU A 103 -24.07 -25.37 13.75
N TRP A 104 -23.91 -24.19 14.33
CA TRP A 104 -23.91 -24.01 15.78
C TRP A 104 -25.26 -24.38 16.41
N ASN A 105 -26.37 -23.98 15.79
CA ASN A 105 -27.70 -24.29 16.26
C ASN A 105 -27.98 -25.80 16.21
N GLN A 106 -27.52 -26.50 15.18
CA GLN A 106 -27.59 -27.97 15.09
C GLN A 106 -26.74 -28.66 16.16
N MET A 107 -25.52 -28.16 16.41
CA MET A 107 -24.66 -28.70 17.46
C MET A 107 -25.29 -28.53 18.86
N PHE A 108 -26.01 -27.43 19.10
CA PHE A 108 -26.71 -27.17 20.35
C PHE A 108 -28.12 -27.76 20.43
N SER A 109 -28.80 -28.01 19.31
CA SER A 109 -30.13 -28.64 19.32
C SER A 109 -30.05 -30.10 19.77
N LEU A 110 -28.89 -30.76 19.56
CA LEU A 110 -28.53 -32.02 20.20
C LEU A 110 -28.50 -31.94 21.75
N LEU A 111 -28.47 -30.74 22.33
CA LEU A 111 -28.41 -30.46 23.77
C LEU A 111 -29.70 -29.83 24.34
N SER A 112 -30.59 -29.28 23.50
CA SER A 112 -31.91 -28.72 23.89
C SER A 112 -32.80 -28.44 22.67
N GLU A 113 -34.08 -28.83 22.72
CA GLU A 113 -34.97 -29.00 21.54
C GLU A 113 -35.44 -27.73 20.78
N ASP A 114 -35.04 -26.51 21.15
CA ASP A 114 -35.68 -25.27 20.63
C ASP A 114 -34.75 -24.35 19.81
N LYS A 115 -34.18 -24.83 18.69
CA LYS A 115 -33.52 -23.91 17.74
C LYS A 115 -33.87 -24.20 16.28
N GLU A 116 -34.57 -23.24 15.67
CA GLU A 116 -34.99 -23.26 14.27
C GLU A 116 -33.81 -22.96 13.32
N ILE A 117 -33.71 -23.72 12.23
CA ILE A 117 -32.74 -23.50 11.16
C ILE A 117 -33.27 -22.38 10.27
N GLN A 118 -32.43 -21.38 9.98
CA GLN A 118 -32.80 -20.26 9.11
C GLN A 118 -32.25 -20.45 7.69
N HIS A 119 -33.01 -20.05 6.68
CA HIS A 119 -32.61 -20.16 5.26
C HIS A 119 -32.71 -18.84 4.50
N ARG A 120 -32.95 -17.73 5.19
CA ARG A 120 -33.27 -16.45 4.55
C ARG A 120 -32.10 -15.90 3.72
N ALA A 121 -30.87 -15.97 4.25
CA ALA A 121 -29.70 -15.45 3.54
C ALA A 121 -29.33 -16.35 2.34
N LYS A 122 -29.45 -17.66 2.53
CA LYS A 122 -29.31 -18.64 1.46
C LYS A 122 -30.34 -18.40 0.34
N ASP A 123 -31.61 -18.28 0.69
CA ASP A 123 -32.71 -18.06 -0.27
C ASP A 123 -32.50 -16.75 -1.05
N ASN A 124 -32.08 -15.68 -0.38
CA ASN A 124 -31.76 -14.41 -1.04
C ASN A 124 -30.62 -14.55 -2.07
N LEU A 125 -29.57 -15.32 -1.76
CA LEU A 125 -28.47 -15.54 -2.69
C LEU A 125 -28.89 -16.43 -3.86
N ILE A 126 -29.73 -17.44 -3.62
CA ILE A 126 -30.30 -18.30 -4.67
C ILE A 126 -31.18 -17.47 -5.61
N SER A 127 -32.09 -16.64 -5.08
CA SER A 127 -32.92 -15.76 -5.91
C SER A 127 -32.06 -14.82 -6.77
N TRP A 128 -30.94 -14.32 -6.23
CA TRP A 128 -30.00 -13.54 -7.03
C TRP A 128 -29.40 -14.34 -8.19
N TYR A 129 -29.04 -15.61 -7.99
CA TYR A 129 -28.57 -16.48 -9.07
C TYR A 129 -29.61 -16.72 -10.15
N GLU A 130 -30.87 -16.95 -9.77
CA GLU A 130 -31.97 -17.16 -10.70
C GLU A 130 -32.21 -15.94 -11.60
N GLU A 131 -32.06 -14.73 -11.06
CA GLU A 131 -32.26 -13.49 -11.80
C GLU A 131 -31.06 -13.14 -12.72
N ASN A 132 -29.83 -13.54 -12.36
CA ASN A 132 -28.61 -13.01 -12.98
C ASN A 132 -27.76 -14.06 -13.73
N ILE A 133 -28.03 -15.34 -13.57
CA ILE A 133 -27.29 -16.43 -14.23
C ILE A 133 -28.22 -17.13 -15.22
N SER A 134 -27.79 -17.27 -16.48
CA SER A 134 -28.49 -18.11 -17.45
C SER A 134 -28.30 -19.58 -17.06
N LEU A 135 -29.30 -20.16 -16.40
CA LEU A 135 -29.22 -21.54 -15.94
C LEU A 135 -29.56 -22.51 -17.08
N PRO A 136 -28.70 -23.49 -17.41
CA PRO A 136 -28.95 -24.44 -18.48
C PRO A 136 -29.83 -25.59 -17.95
N PHE A 137 -31.05 -25.28 -17.53
CA PHE A 137 -31.98 -26.29 -17.03
C PHE A 137 -32.80 -26.88 -18.19
N ASP A 138 -32.81 -28.21 -18.30
CA ASP A 138 -33.68 -28.94 -19.23
C ASP A 138 -35.01 -29.32 -18.54
N GLU A 139 -36.01 -29.75 -19.32
CA GLU A 139 -37.35 -30.12 -18.82
C GLU A 139 -37.34 -31.33 -17.85
N ASN A 140 -36.24 -32.06 -17.71
CA ASN A 140 -36.10 -33.23 -16.83
C ASN A 140 -35.22 -32.94 -15.59
N THR A 141 -34.77 -31.70 -15.42
CA THR A 141 -33.87 -31.32 -14.34
C THR A 141 -34.66 -30.98 -13.08
N ASP A 142 -34.31 -31.62 -11.97
CA ASP A 142 -34.76 -31.21 -10.63
C ASP A 142 -34.10 -29.86 -10.29
N VAL A 143 -34.80 -28.77 -10.62
CA VAL A 143 -34.32 -27.39 -10.53
C VAL A 143 -33.83 -27.06 -9.12
N GLU A 144 -34.56 -27.49 -8.09
CA GLU A 144 -34.22 -27.23 -6.69
C GLU A 144 -32.90 -27.92 -6.31
N LYS A 145 -32.72 -29.18 -6.74
CA LYS A 145 -31.49 -29.93 -6.49
C LYS A 145 -30.29 -29.39 -7.23
N GLU A 146 -30.45 -28.90 -8.46
CA GLU A 146 -29.34 -28.27 -9.20
C GLU A 146 -28.99 -26.88 -8.65
N LEU A 147 -29.98 -26.09 -8.21
CA LEU A 147 -29.74 -24.82 -7.51
C LEU A 147 -28.97 -25.05 -6.20
N GLU A 148 -29.32 -26.09 -5.45
CA GLU A 148 -28.59 -26.44 -4.22
C GLU A 148 -27.13 -26.78 -4.54
N LYS A 149 -26.87 -27.62 -5.56
CA LYS A 149 -25.50 -27.95 -5.97
C LYS A 149 -24.72 -26.73 -6.44
N LEU A 150 -25.37 -25.84 -7.20
CA LEU A 150 -24.76 -24.59 -7.65
C LEU A 150 -24.38 -23.73 -6.44
N TYR A 151 -25.31 -23.53 -5.52
CA TYR A 151 -25.08 -22.77 -4.28
C TYR A 151 -23.89 -23.32 -3.50
N GLN A 152 -23.86 -24.63 -3.21
CA GLN A 152 -22.75 -25.25 -2.46
C GLN A 152 -21.41 -25.08 -3.18
N SER A 153 -21.38 -25.33 -4.49
CA SER A 153 -20.17 -25.16 -5.32
C SER A 153 -19.67 -23.72 -5.32
N LYS A 154 -20.59 -22.75 -5.43
CA LYS A 154 -20.26 -21.31 -5.40
C LYS A 154 -19.77 -20.88 -4.03
N MET A 155 -20.41 -21.30 -2.95
CA MET A 155 -20.01 -20.99 -1.58
C MET A 155 -18.62 -21.51 -1.25
N GLU A 156 -18.28 -22.74 -1.63
CA GLU A 156 -16.91 -23.26 -1.52
C GLU A 156 -15.90 -22.43 -2.32
N GLY A 157 -16.29 -22.00 -3.52
CA GLY A 157 -15.48 -21.13 -4.38
C GLY A 157 -15.22 -19.77 -3.71
N TYR A 158 -16.26 -19.13 -3.20
CA TYR A 158 -16.15 -17.85 -2.49
C TYR A 158 -15.29 -17.97 -1.24
N GLN A 159 -15.47 -19.02 -0.46
CA GLN A 159 -14.67 -19.27 0.73
C GLN A 159 -13.18 -19.32 0.39
N LYS A 160 -12.82 -20.05 -0.68
CA LYS A 160 -11.44 -20.12 -1.19
C LYS A 160 -10.93 -18.75 -1.63
N THR A 161 -11.73 -17.96 -2.33
CA THR A 161 -11.35 -16.60 -2.77
C THR A 161 -11.10 -15.68 -1.57
N PHE A 162 -11.99 -15.68 -0.59
CA PHE A 162 -11.82 -14.92 0.65
C PHE A 162 -10.54 -15.33 1.40
N MET A 163 -10.31 -16.62 1.60
CA MET A 163 -9.09 -17.12 2.24
C MET A 163 -7.83 -16.71 1.47
N HIS A 164 -7.87 -16.78 0.14
CA HIS A 164 -6.74 -16.35 -0.69
C HIS A 164 -6.42 -14.85 -0.50
N CYS A 165 -7.45 -14.00 -0.42
CA CYS A 165 -7.28 -12.58 -0.13
C CYS A 165 -6.75 -12.33 1.30
N MET A 166 -7.30 -13.02 2.31
CA MET A 166 -6.83 -12.96 3.70
C MET A 166 -5.34 -13.29 3.82
N ASN A 167 -4.89 -14.36 3.16
CA ASN A 167 -3.49 -14.76 3.11
C ASN A 167 -2.61 -13.67 2.47
N GLY A 168 -3.11 -13.01 1.43
CA GLY A 168 -2.44 -11.85 0.82
C GLY A 168 -2.22 -10.71 1.82
N TYR A 169 -3.24 -10.36 2.60
CA TYR A 169 -3.12 -9.34 3.64
C TYR A 169 -2.21 -9.77 4.81
N GLN A 170 -2.26 -11.05 5.22
CA GLN A 170 -1.34 -11.58 6.24
C GLN A 170 0.12 -11.49 5.77
N LEU A 171 0.43 -11.89 4.54
CA LEU A 171 1.75 -11.74 3.94
C LEU A 171 2.17 -10.27 3.88
N ALA A 172 1.31 -9.38 3.39
CA ALA A 172 1.59 -7.95 3.36
C ALA A 172 1.80 -7.35 4.78
N SER A 173 1.13 -7.88 5.80
CA SER A 173 1.29 -7.46 7.20
C SER A 173 2.65 -7.83 7.79
N SER A 174 3.29 -8.88 7.28
CA SER A 174 4.61 -9.35 7.73
C SER A 174 5.77 -8.48 7.25
N VAL A 175 5.52 -7.54 6.34
CA VAL A 175 6.55 -6.65 5.82
C VAL A 175 7.18 -5.84 6.95
N GLU A 176 8.50 -5.94 7.07
CA GLU A 176 9.27 -5.23 8.09
C GLU A 176 9.48 -3.77 7.70
N LEU A 177 9.07 -2.86 8.58
CA LEU A 177 9.26 -1.42 8.39
C LEU A 177 10.63 -0.91 8.88
N GLY A 178 11.42 -1.74 9.56
CA GLY A 178 12.65 -1.31 10.22
C GLY A 178 13.69 -0.68 9.28
N THR A 179 13.85 -1.24 8.08
CA THR A 179 14.76 -0.66 7.07
C THR A 179 14.24 0.68 6.54
N LEU A 180 12.94 0.81 6.33
CA LEU A 180 12.29 2.07 5.92
C LEU A 180 12.37 3.14 7.01
N ASP A 181 12.13 2.77 8.27
CA ASP A 181 12.23 3.66 9.44
C ASP A 181 13.65 4.22 9.56
N ASN A 182 14.65 3.36 9.42
CA ASN A 182 16.06 3.76 9.43
C ASN A 182 16.40 4.66 8.25
N ALA A 183 15.96 4.31 7.03
CA ALA A 183 16.23 5.09 5.83
C ALA A 183 15.56 6.48 5.89
N TYR A 184 14.31 6.56 6.36
CA TYR A 184 13.62 7.83 6.61
C TYR A 184 14.33 8.66 7.68
N GLY A 185 14.77 8.01 8.78
CA GLY A 185 15.55 8.66 9.84
C GLY A 185 16.87 9.25 9.35
N ASN A 186 17.46 8.67 8.30
CA ASN A 186 18.67 9.16 7.63
C ASN A 186 18.43 10.37 6.72
N LEU A 187 17.18 10.75 6.40
CA LEU A 187 16.84 11.99 5.70
C LEU A 187 16.98 13.24 6.60
N ASP A 188 18.04 13.31 7.40
CA ASP A 188 18.33 14.44 8.29
C ASP A 188 19.34 15.40 7.66
N PHE A 189 18.83 16.35 6.89
CA PHE A 189 19.64 17.28 6.10
C PHE A 189 19.89 18.61 6.82
N ILE A 190 21.02 19.25 6.51
CA ILE A 190 21.30 20.66 6.84
C ILE A 190 20.38 21.58 6.02
N PHE A 191 20.27 21.30 4.72
CA PHE A 191 19.52 22.10 3.75
C PHE A 191 18.26 21.37 3.27
N ALA A 192 17.21 22.12 2.96
CA ALA A 192 15.95 21.61 2.39
C ALA A 192 15.24 20.52 3.22
N ASN A 193 15.58 20.37 4.51
CA ASN A 193 15.02 19.36 5.39
C ASN A 193 13.48 19.47 5.47
N LYS A 194 12.95 20.68 5.71
CA LYS A 194 11.49 20.91 5.76
C LYS A 194 10.77 20.62 4.44
N CYS A 195 11.41 20.78 3.29
CA CYS A 195 10.75 20.56 1.99
C CYS A 195 10.81 19.09 1.58
N ILE A 196 11.98 18.46 1.69
CA ILE A 196 12.20 17.08 1.22
C ILE A 196 11.70 16.07 2.26
N ARG A 197 12.15 16.19 3.51
CA ARG A 197 11.83 15.21 4.56
C ARG A 197 10.34 15.26 4.93
N LYS A 198 9.76 16.45 5.02
CA LYS A 198 8.32 16.58 5.32
C LYS A 198 7.46 15.99 4.20
N LYS A 199 7.77 16.32 2.94
CA LYS A 199 7.04 15.75 1.80
C LYS A 199 7.21 14.23 1.70
N ALA A 200 8.42 13.71 1.94
CA ALA A 200 8.65 12.27 2.02
C ALA A 200 7.86 11.62 3.17
N TYR A 201 7.70 12.31 4.30
CA TYR A 201 6.87 11.84 5.41
C TYR A 201 5.40 11.76 5.03
N ASP A 202 4.83 12.90 4.63
CA ASP A 202 3.39 13.05 4.38
C ASP A 202 2.91 12.22 3.17
N SER A 203 3.73 12.14 2.11
CA SER A 203 3.31 11.55 0.83
C SER A 203 3.71 10.07 0.66
N ILE A 204 4.71 9.57 1.39
CA ILE A 204 5.26 8.22 1.19
C ILE A 204 5.31 7.45 2.51
N TYR A 205 6.16 7.89 3.44
CA TYR A 205 6.52 7.11 4.63
C TYR A 205 5.30 6.84 5.52
N ASP A 206 4.55 7.89 5.88
CA ASP A 206 3.41 7.74 6.79
C ASP A 206 2.28 6.95 6.14
N LYS A 207 2.07 7.11 4.82
CA LYS A 207 1.10 6.31 4.06
C LYS A 207 1.45 4.83 4.09
N ILE A 208 2.67 4.45 3.69
CA ILE A 208 3.13 3.06 3.72
C ILE A 208 3.00 2.48 5.14
N ARG A 209 3.42 3.23 6.15
CA ARG A 209 3.36 2.80 7.54
C ARG A 209 1.93 2.55 8.02
N LYS A 210 0.99 3.46 7.69
CA LYS A 210 -0.44 3.30 8.02
C LYS A 210 -1.04 2.05 7.39
N ILE A 211 -0.73 1.80 6.12
CA ILE A 211 -1.20 0.62 5.39
C ILE A 211 -0.73 -0.67 6.09
N VAL A 212 0.57 -0.79 6.38
CA VAL A 212 1.11 -1.97 7.06
C VAL A 212 0.52 -2.15 8.46
N ILE A 213 0.30 -1.07 9.21
CA ILE A 213 -0.33 -1.16 10.54
C ILE A 213 -1.77 -1.64 10.44
N GLN A 214 -2.52 -1.15 9.46
CA GLN A 214 -3.88 -1.61 9.22
C GLN A 214 -3.90 -3.10 8.87
N PHE A 215 -3.05 -3.54 7.95
CA PHE A 215 -2.93 -4.95 7.60
C PHE A 215 -2.54 -5.81 8.80
N LYS A 216 -1.64 -5.35 9.68
CA LYS A 216 -1.31 -6.06 10.94
C LYS A 216 -2.50 -6.18 11.88
N THR A 217 -3.33 -5.13 11.97
CA THR A 217 -4.52 -5.11 12.82
C THR A 217 -5.54 -6.13 12.32
N GLU A 218 -5.75 -6.22 11.01
CA GLU A 218 -6.70 -7.16 10.43
C GLU A 218 -6.14 -8.59 10.35
N ALA A 219 -4.85 -8.75 10.06
CA ALA A 219 -4.17 -10.05 10.05
C ALA A 219 -4.24 -10.78 11.40
N TYR A 220 -4.33 -10.06 12.51
CA TYR A 220 -4.61 -10.66 13.82
C TYR A 220 -5.88 -11.51 13.80
N HIS A 221 -6.96 -11.01 13.18
CA HIS A 221 -8.22 -11.74 13.07
C HIS A 221 -8.10 -12.93 12.11
N PHE A 222 -7.34 -12.79 11.02
CA PHE A 222 -7.11 -13.87 10.06
C PHE A 222 -6.27 -15.01 10.67
N ASN A 223 -5.25 -14.69 11.46
CA ASN A 223 -4.47 -15.70 12.20
C ASN A 223 -5.35 -16.46 13.21
N LEU A 224 -6.25 -15.77 13.92
CA LEU A 224 -7.20 -16.43 14.83
C LEU A 224 -8.12 -17.42 14.09
N LEU A 225 -8.51 -17.09 12.86
CA LEU A 225 -9.31 -17.97 12.01
C LEU A 225 -8.53 -19.23 11.61
N GLU A 226 -7.26 -19.08 11.19
CA GLU A 226 -6.38 -20.23 10.88
C GLU A 226 -6.14 -21.12 12.11
N ASP A 227 -6.04 -20.53 13.30
CA ASP A 227 -5.92 -21.25 14.58
C ASP A 227 -7.23 -21.94 15.04
N GLY A 228 -8.31 -21.85 14.25
CA GLY A 228 -9.63 -22.43 14.57
C GLY A 228 -10.41 -21.67 15.65
N LYS A 229 -9.94 -20.49 16.08
CA LYS A 229 -10.57 -19.64 17.11
C LYS A 229 -11.34 -18.45 16.51
N GLY A 230 -11.23 -18.24 15.21
CA GLY A 230 -11.81 -17.11 14.50
C GLY A 230 -13.23 -17.36 13.98
N ASN A 231 -13.83 -16.28 13.51
CA ASN A 231 -15.15 -16.26 12.89
C ASN A 231 -15.01 -15.88 11.42
N PHE A 232 -15.34 -16.81 10.52
CA PHE A 232 -15.17 -16.63 9.08
C PHE A 232 -15.99 -15.46 8.52
N PRO A 233 -17.32 -15.35 8.75
CA PRO A 233 -18.11 -14.17 8.36
C PRO A 233 -17.52 -12.83 8.80
N VAL A 234 -17.00 -12.75 10.03
CA VAL A 234 -16.34 -11.53 10.53
C VAL A 234 -15.06 -11.24 9.75
N CYS A 235 -14.25 -12.25 9.46
CA CYS A 235 -13.05 -12.09 8.64
C CYS A 235 -13.39 -11.69 7.21
N ALA A 236 -14.43 -12.30 6.61
CA ALA A 236 -14.90 -11.97 5.26
C ALA A 236 -15.36 -10.51 5.15
N THR A 237 -16.06 -10.01 6.18
CA THR A 237 -16.43 -8.58 6.29
C THR A 237 -15.20 -7.69 6.27
N LYS A 238 -14.21 -7.99 7.12
CA LYS A 238 -12.94 -7.25 7.18
C LYS A 238 -12.17 -7.29 5.85
N THR A 239 -12.16 -8.44 5.17
CA THR A 239 -11.56 -8.57 3.83
C THR A 239 -12.29 -7.69 2.81
N SER A 240 -13.62 -7.63 2.85
CA SER A 240 -14.41 -6.76 1.96
C SER A 240 -14.16 -5.28 2.23
N ASP A 241 -14.04 -4.88 3.49
CA ASP A 241 -13.75 -3.49 3.86
C ASP A 241 -12.36 -3.05 3.38
N LEU A 242 -11.34 -3.90 3.58
CA LEU A 242 -10.01 -3.66 3.01
C LEU A 242 -10.05 -3.59 1.49
N ASP A 243 -10.78 -4.49 0.83
CA ASP A 243 -10.88 -4.48 -0.62
C ASP A 243 -11.43 -3.16 -1.16
N LYS A 244 -12.51 -2.65 -0.57
CA LYS A 244 -13.11 -1.36 -0.94
C LYS A 244 -12.19 -0.17 -0.71
N GLU A 245 -11.32 -0.26 0.29
CA GLU A 245 -10.38 0.81 0.61
C GLU A 245 -9.22 0.87 -0.39
N TYR A 246 -8.66 -0.29 -0.74
CA TYR A 246 -7.43 -0.39 -1.54
C TYR A 246 -7.65 -0.55 -3.03
N PHE A 247 -8.85 -0.94 -3.45
CA PHE A 247 -9.21 -1.14 -4.85
C PHE A 247 -10.36 -0.22 -5.27
N LEU A 248 -10.19 0.40 -6.43
CA LEU A 248 -11.18 1.29 -7.03
C LEU A 248 -11.64 0.73 -8.36
N SER A 249 -12.91 0.36 -8.44
CA SER A 249 -13.57 -0.03 -9.68
C SER A 249 -14.07 1.20 -10.45
N LYS A 250 -13.80 1.25 -11.75
CA LYS A 250 -14.29 2.29 -12.66
C LYS A 250 -14.87 1.66 -13.90
N GLU A 251 -16.04 2.14 -14.31
CA GLU A 251 -16.62 1.80 -15.60
C GLU A 251 -16.02 2.68 -16.69
N VAL A 252 -15.56 2.05 -17.77
CA VAL A 252 -14.98 2.70 -18.93
C VAL A 252 -15.66 2.15 -20.18
N THR A 253 -16.25 3.04 -20.98
CA THR A 253 -16.84 2.68 -22.26
C THR A 253 -15.86 3.00 -23.38
N GLU A 254 -15.36 1.98 -24.06
CA GLU A 254 -14.48 2.11 -25.22
C GLU A 254 -15.02 1.26 -26.38
N HIS A 255 -15.06 1.83 -27.59
CA HIS A 255 -15.48 1.14 -28.81
C HIS A 255 -16.87 0.46 -28.74
N GLY A 256 -17.80 1.02 -27.97
CA GLY A 256 -19.15 0.47 -27.78
C GLY A 256 -19.27 -0.62 -26.71
N TYR A 257 -18.17 -0.93 -26.01
CA TYR A 257 -18.12 -1.90 -24.92
C TYR A 257 -17.87 -1.20 -23.58
N THR A 258 -18.61 -1.59 -22.56
CA THR A 258 -18.39 -1.11 -21.18
C THR A 258 -17.58 -2.14 -20.40
N TYR A 259 -16.46 -1.69 -19.83
CA TYR A 259 -15.57 -2.48 -19.00
C TYR A 259 -15.56 -1.92 -17.57
N THR A 260 -15.59 -2.80 -16.57
CA THR A 260 -15.20 -2.47 -15.19
C THR A 260 -13.70 -2.71 -15.05
N LEU A 261 -12.94 -1.63 -14.89
CA LEU A 261 -11.50 -1.67 -14.62
C LEU A 261 -11.24 -1.46 -13.13
N VAL A 262 -10.39 -2.30 -12.55
CA VAL A 262 -10.02 -2.22 -11.13
C VAL A 262 -8.62 -1.64 -11.00
N TYR A 263 -8.48 -0.61 -10.16
CA TYR A 263 -7.23 0.10 -9.92
C TYR A 263 -6.79 0.01 -8.46
N GLN A 264 -5.49 0.16 -8.23
CA GLN A 264 -4.85 0.21 -6.92
C GLN A 264 -4.48 1.67 -6.58
N ASN A 265 -5.47 2.56 -6.57
CA ASN A 265 -5.29 4.02 -6.55
C ASN A 265 -4.40 4.53 -5.40
N ILE A 266 -4.54 3.98 -4.18
CA ILE A 266 -3.72 4.37 -3.02
C ILE A 266 -2.24 4.05 -3.30
N PHE A 267 -1.96 2.88 -3.86
CA PHE A 267 -0.59 2.48 -4.20
C PHE A 267 -0.05 3.24 -5.41
N ASP A 268 -0.90 3.63 -6.37
CA ASP A 268 -0.55 4.48 -7.50
C ASP A 268 -0.17 5.89 -7.06
N ASP A 269 -0.88 6.46 -6.08
CA ASP A 269 -0.56 7.77 -5.53
C ASP A 269 0.78 7.76 -4.76
N ILE A 270 1.10 6.66 -4.08
CA ILE A 270 2.42 6.47 -3.44
C ILE A 270 3.51 6.32 -4.50
N ASP A 271 3.25 5.56 -5.58
CA ASP A 271 4.22 5.38 -6.67
C ASP A 271 4.51 6.70 -7.40
N ALA A 272 3.49 7.49 -7.70
CA ALA A 272 3.65 8.84 -8.23
C ALA A 272 4.48 9.74 -7.29
N SER A 273 4.27 9.62 -5.97
CA SER A 273 5.05 10.35 -4.97
C SER A 273 6.51 9.90 -4.91
N LEU A 274 6.76 8.58 -5.06
CA LEU A 274 8.10 8.00 -5.16
C LEU A 274 8.82 8.47 -6.42
N GLU A 275 8.13 8.55 -7.55
CA GLU A 275 8.69 9.05 -8.81
C GLU A 275 9.04 10.54 -8.74
N GLU A 276 8.19 11.35 -8.10
CA GLU A 276 8.50 12.75 -7.83
C GLU A 276 9.72 12.89 -6.89
N PHE A 277 9.84 12.01 -5.90
CA PHE A 277 10.99 11.97 -5.01
C PHE A 277 12.28 11.57 -5.76
N ARG A 278 12.21 10.52 -6.60
CA ARG A 278 13.31 10.06 -7.47
C ARG A 278 13.77 11.16 -8.41
N SER A 279 12.84 11.89 -9.01
CA SER A 279 13.14 13.01 -9.90
C SER A 279 13.97 14.11 -9.22
N LYS A 280 13.77 14.31 -7.91
CA LYS A 280 14.57 15.26 -7.11
C LYS A 280 15.98 14.76 -6.80
N ILE A 281 16.17 13.44 -6.68
CA ILE A 281 17.49 12.83 -6.49
C ILE A 281 18.35 13.13 -7.71
N TYR A 282 17.86 12.73 -8.89
CA TYR A 282 18.61 12.78 -10.15
C TYR A 282 18.46 14.09 -10.93
N ARG A 283 17.69 15.04 -10.40
CA ARG A 283 17.39 16.35 -11.04
C ARG A 283 16.77 16.19 -12.43
N THR A 284 15.92 15.18 -12.59
CA THR A 284 15.19 14.91 -13.83
C THR A 284 13.80 15.57 -13.79
N LYS A 285 13.19 15.76 -14.95
CA LYS A 285 11.80 16.23 -15.04
C LYS A 285 10.88 15.12 -14.51
N TYR A 286 9.96 15.50 -13.63
CA TYR A 286 8.90 14.61 -13.19
C TYR A 286 7.95 14.28 -14.34
N ILE A 287 7.65 13.00 -14.48
CA ILE A 287 6.65 12.46 -15.39
C ILE A 287 5.76 11.59 -14.52
N GLU A 288 4.46 11.87 -14.51
CA GLU A 288 3.51 11.08 -13.72
C GLU A 288 3.48 9.64 -14.27
N PRO A 289 3.68 8.62 -13.42
CA PRO A 289 3.54 7.23 -13.83
C PRO A 289 2.15 6.96 -14.39
N LYS A 290 2.07 6.18 -15.49
CA LYS A 290 0.79 5.74 -16.02
C LYS A 290 0.13 4.79 -15.02
N ARG A 291 -1.11 5.08 -14.65
CA ARG A 291 -1.91 4.18 -13.81
C ARG A 291 -2.43 3.03 -14.66
N GLU A 292 -2.13 1.81 -14.25
CA GLU A 292 -2.54 0.60 -14.98
C GLU A 292 -3.58 -0.17 -14.16
N PRO A 293 -4.70 -0.60 -14.78
CA PRO A 293 -5.67 -1.43 -14.10
C PRO A 293 -5.08 -2.82 -13.85
N ILE A 294 -5.41 -3.40 -12.71
CA ILE A 294 -4.98 -4.76 -12.33
C ILE A 294 -5.94 -5.84 -12.84
N SER A 295 -7.16 -5.46 -13.20
CA SER A 295 -8.19 -6.33 -13.75
C SER A 295 -9.15 -5.54 -14.61
N GLY A 296 -9.76 -6.20 -15.59
CA GLY A 296 -10.81 -5.65 -16.44
C GLY A 296 -11.87 -6.71 -16.73
N LYS A 297 -13.13 -6.40 -16.42
CA LYS A 297 -14.29 -7.24 -16.74
C LYS A 297 -15.20 -6.53 -17.73
N MET A 298 -15.64 -7.22 -18.77
CA MET A 298 -16.59 -6.69 -19.74
C MET A 298 -18.01 -6.86 -19.22
N ILE A 299 -18.82 -5.79 -19.25
CA ILE A 299 -20.19 -5.78 -18.71
C ILE A 299 -21.24 -5.91 -19.82
N TYR A 300 -21.02 -5.30 -21.00
CA TYR A 300 -22.07 -5.16 -22.02
C TYR A 300 -21.56 -5.28 -23.45
N PHE A 301 -22.36 -5.93 -24.31
CA PHE A 301 -22.30 -5.87 -25.77
C PHE A 301 -23.35 -4.85 -26.23
N GLY A 302 -22.94 -3.70 -26.77
CA GLY A 302 -23.89 -2.86 -27.50
C GLY A 302 -24.38 -3.65 -28.71
N GLU A 303 -25.67 -4.01 -28.76
CA GLU A 303 -26.27 -4.42 -30.03
C GLU A 303 -26.09 -3.28 -31.03
N ASP A 304 -25.53 -3.61 -32.20
CA ASP A 304 -25.37 -2.70 -33.31
C ASP A 304 -26.66 -1.91 -33.56
N LYS A 305 -26.68 -0.62 -33.19
CA LYS A 305 -27.61 0.35 -33.77
C LYS A 305 -27.15 0.64 -35.20
N ASN A 306 -27.25 -0.35 -36.09
CA ASN A 306 -27.14 -0.21 -37.54
C ASN A 306 -27.87 -1.38 -38.23
N LYS A 307 -29.18 -1.46 -38.00
CA LYS A 307 -30.12 -2.06 -38.95
C LYS A 307 -31.38 -1.19 -38.98
N GLU A 308 -31.33 -0.14 -39.78
CA GLU A 308 -32.43 0.35 -40.63
C GLU A 308 -31.85 1.27 -41.72
#